data_AF-A0A150XYS8-F1
#
_entry.id   AF-A0A150XYS8-F1
#
_cell.length_a   1.000
_cell.length_b   1.000
_cell.length_c   1.000
_cell.angle_alpha   90.00
_cell.angle_beta   90.00
_cell.angle_gamma   90.00
#
_symmetry.space_group_name_H-M   'P 1'
#
loop_
_entity.id
_entity.type
_entity.pdbx_description
1 polymer ?
#
loop_
_entity_poly.entity_id
_entity_poly.type
_entity_poly.pdbx_seq_one_letter_code
_entity_poly.pdbx_strand_id
1 'polypeptide(L)'
;MKILCLEDFKVEFEKLKDKKSYKDLEKLLIDYFFNKSVDELMSGTRLNNSENTPYIKKRLSGSGGYRAYFLLLIKDEQLILMFVHPKTGSVGSPNITDESKAYLYKKVLSTIESNDLYELKLNDKKNQIVFSK
;
A
#
# COMPACT_ATOMS: atom_id res chain seq x y z
N MET A 1 -12.35 9.78 0.55
CA MET A 1 -11.07 9.15 0.12
C MET A 1 -11.25 7.92 -0.76
N LYS A 2 -10.65 7.92 -1.95
CA LYS A 2 -10.56 6.77 -2.87
C LYS A 2 -9.26 5.99 -2.60
N ILE A 3 -9.32 4.65 -2.58
CA ILE A 3 -8.14 3.81 -2.40
C ILE A 3 -7.85 3.07 -3.71
N LEU A 4 -6.65 3.25 -4.21
CA LEU A 4 -6.15 2.72 -5.46
C LEU A 4 -4.88 1.89 -5.22
N CYS A 5 -4.47 1.05 -6.17
CA CYS A 5 -3.15 0.42 -6.13
C CYS A 5 -2.54 0.18 -7.50
N LEU A 6 -1.22 -0.04 -7.50
CA LEU A 6 -0.49 -0.59 -8.64
C LEU A 6 -0.74 -2.10 -8.78
N GLU A 7 -0.56 -2.63 -9.98
CA GLU A 7 -0.55 -4.09 -10.22
C GLU A 7 0.45 -4.80 -9.29
N ASP A 8 1.66 -4.26 -9.12
CA ASP A 8 2.70 -4.86 -8.27
C ASP A 8 2.23 -5.05 -6.82
N PHE A 9 1.45 -4.09 -6.30
CA PHE A 9 0.85 -4.22 -4.97
C PHE A 9 -0.16 -5.36 -4.94
N LYS A 10 -1.07 -5.42 -5.93
CA LYS A 10 -2.10 -6.46 -6.03
C LYS A 10 -1.45 -7.86 -6.08
N VAL A 11 -0.46 -8.04 -6.95
CA VAL A 11 0.25 -9.31 -7.13
C VAL A 11 0.94 -9.76 -5.84
N GLU A 12 1.70 -8.88 -5.17
CA GLU A 12 2.33 -9.25 -3.90
C GLU A 12 1.31 -9.48 -2.78
N PHE A 13 0.23 -8.70 -2.73
CA PHE A 13 -0.85 -8.91 -1.77
C PHE A 13 -1.50 -10.28 -1.93
N GLU A 14 -1.90 -10.65 -3.15
CA GLU A 14 -2.53 -11.94 -3.46
C GLU A 14 -1.59 -13.11 -3.10
N LYS A 15 -0.32 -13.02 -3.51
CA LYS A 15 0.73 -13.99 -3.17
C LYS A 15 0.97 -14.15 -1.67
N LEU A 16 0.88 -13.07 -0.90
CA LEU A 16 1.06 -13.11 0.56
C LEU A 16 -0.18 -13.67 1.25
N LYS A 17 -1.39 -13.28 0.81
CA LYS A 17 -2.67 -13.70 1.36
C LYS A 17 -2.85 -15.22 1.34
N ASP A 18 -2.35 -15.89 0.31
CA ASP A 18 -2.44 -17.35 0.18
C ASP A 18 -1.52 -18.12 1.14
N LYS A 19 -0.53 -17.46 1.73
CA LYS A 19 0.43 -18.08 2.64
C LYS A 19 -0.08 -18.01 4.08
N LYS A 20 -0.15 -19.18 4.76
CA LYS A 20 -0.60 -19.29 6.17
C LYS A 20 0.11 -18.31 7.11
N SER A 21 1.41 -18.07 6.90
CA SER A 21 2.23 -17.19 7.73
C SER A 21 1.91 -15.69 7.58
N TYR A 22 1.06 -15.28 6.64
CA TYR A 22 0.73 -13.87 6.41
C TYR A 22 -0.78 -13.61 6.30
N LYS A 23 -1.60 -14.51 6.85
CA LYS A 23 -3.07 -14.42 6.79
C LYS A 23 -3.66 -13.18 7.47
N ASP A 24 -2.91 -12.55 8.36
CA ASP A 24 -3.29 -11.31 9.04
C ASP A 24 -3.09 -10.05 8.17
N LEU A 25 -2.36 -10.14 7.05
CA LEU A 25 -2.05 -8.99 6.20
C LEU A 25 -3.29 -8.23 5.75
N GLU A 26 -4.30 -8.92 5.20
CA GLU A 26 -5.51 -8.29 4.68
C GLU A 26 -6.24 -7.52 5.77
N LYS A 27 -6.44 -8.14 6.93
CA LYS A 27 -7.05 -7.47 8.09
C LYS A 27 -6.27 -6.21 8.48
N LEU A 28 -4.94 -6.29 8.55
CA LEU A 28 -4.09 -5.16 8.90
C LEU A 28 -4.15 -4.01 7.89
N LEU A 29 -4.25 -4.33 6.60
CA LEU A 29 -4.44 -3.33 5.55
C LEU A 29 -5.82 -2.66 5.67
N ILE A 30 -6.87 -3.45 5.93
CA ILE A 30 -8.22 -2.92 6.16
C ILE A 30 -8.22 -1.98 7.36
N ASP A 31 -7.74 -2.47 8.52
CA ASP A 31 -7.72 -1.72 9.77
C ASP A 31 -6.91 -0.42 9.65
N TYR A 32 -5.84 -0.41 8.86
CA TYR A 32 -4.99 0.75 8.71
C TYR A 32 -5.48 1.74 7.63
N PHE A 33 -5.93 1.28 6.46
CA PHE A 33 -6.16 2.16 5.30
C PHE A 33 -7.62 2.56 5.11
N PHE A 34 -8.58 1.71 5.46
CA PHE A 34 -10.01 1.96 5.14
C PHE A 34 -10.74 2.75 6.22
N ASN A 35 -10.19 2.83 7.44
CA ASN A 35 -10.82 3.50 8.57
C ASN A 35 -10.04 4.75 9.03
N LYS A 36 -9.25 5.37 8.14
CA LYS A 36 -8.39 6.50 8.48
C LYS A 36 -8.56 7.68 7.53
N SER A 37 -8.43 8.87 8.09
CA SER A 37 -8.28 10.12 7.35
C SER A 37 -6.89 10.24 6.70
N VAL A 38 -6.76 11.15 5.74
CA VAL A 38 -5.48 11.46 5.08
C VAL A 38 -4.42 11.86 6.11
N ASP A 39 -4.79 12.66 7.13
CA ASP A 39 -3.88 13.11 8.18
C ASP A 39 -3.33 11.94 9.02
N GLU A 40 -4.18 10.99 9.38
CA GLU A 40 -3.74 9.81 10.12
C GLU A 40 -2.84 8.89 9.29
N LEU A 41 -3.06 8.86 7.97
CA LEU A 41 -2.21 8.12 7.04
C LEU A 41 -0.82 8.75 6.86
N MET A 42 -0.64 10.03 7.21
CA MET A 42 0.67 10.69 7.21
C MET A 42 1.64 10.20 8.30
N SER A 43 1.18 9.39 9.27
CA SER A 43 1.95 8.92 10.44
C SER A 43 3.09 7.91 10.15
N GLY A 44 3.56 7.82 8.90
CA GLY A 44 4.67 6.94 8.48
C GLY A 44 5.98 7.69 8.22
N THR A 45 7.01 6.97 7.77
CA THR A 45 8.24 7.60 7.30
C THR A 45 8.00 8.20 5.92
N ARG A 46 8.06 9.52 5.80
CA ARG A 46 8.03 10.20 4.50
C ARG A 46 9.32 9.93 3.73
N LEU A 47 9.20 9.61 2.45
CA LEU A 47 10.28 9.26 1.53
C LEU A 47 10.57 10.36 0.51
N ASN A 48 9.78 11.44 0.52
CA ASN A 48 9.98 12.65 -0.27
C ASN A 48 9.70 13.90 0.61
N ASN A 49 9.93 15.09 0.06
CA ASN A 49 9.68 16.37 0.75
C ASN A 49 8.36 17.04 0.32
N SER A 50 7.50 16.35 -0.41
CA SER A 50 6.25 16.93 -0.93
C SER A 50 5.16 16.91 0.14
N GLU A 51 4.63 18.08 0.50
CA GLU A 51 3.49 18.20 1.42
C GLU A 51 2.18 17.72 0.79
N ASN A 52 1.95 18.09 -0.48
CA ASN A 52 0.71 17.78 -1.21
C ASN A 52 0.65 16.33 -1.73
N THR A 53 1.81 15.74 -2.00
CA THR A 53 1.93 14.36 -2.50
C THR A 53 2.89 13.51 -1.66
N PRO A 54 2.58 13.27 -0.37
CA PRO A 54 3.44 12.48 0.51
C PRO A 54 3.67 11.07 -0.05
N TYR A 55 4.93 10.70 -0.28
CA TYR A 55 5.32 9.32 -0.50
C TYR A 55 5.73 8.71 0.84
N ILE A 56 5.02 7.69 1.32
CA ILE A 56 5.12 7.20 2.69
C ILE A 56 5.46 5.71 2.72
N LYS A 57 6.37 5.36 3.65
CA LYS A 57 6.57 4.00 4.12
C LYS A 57 5.97 3.84 5.51
N LYS A 58 5.04 2.89 5.67
CA LYS A 58 4.48 2.51 6.97
C LYS A 58 4.84 1.09 7.35
N ARG A 59 5.14 0.88 8.63
CA ARG A 59 5.25 -0.46 9.23
C ARG A 59 3.89 -0.87 9.78
N LEU A 60 3.42 -2.06 9.43
CA LEU A 60 2.21 -2.66 10.00
C LEU A 60 2.62 -3.81 10.93
N SER A 61 2.15 -3.74 12.17
CA SER A 61 2.40 -4.75 13.19
C SER A 61 1.58 -6.00 12.89
N GLY A 62 2.27 -7.10 12.58
CA GLY A 62 1.68 -8.38 12.23
C GLY A 62 2.74 -9.47 12.24
N SER A 63 2.33 -10.70 11.98
CA SER A 63 3.17 -11.91 12.00
C SER A 63 4.43 -11.77 11.13
N GLY A 64 4.31 -11.16 9.96
CA GLY A 64 5.42 -10.89 9.04
C GLY A 64 6.12 -9.55 9.25
N GLY A 65 5.60 -8.66 10.10
CA GLY A 65 6.06 -7.28 10.25
C GLY A 65 6.11 -6.54 8.90
N TYR A 66 4.98 -6.10 8.38
CA TYR A 66 4.90 -5.62 6.99
C TYR A 66 5.41 -4.20 6.81
N ARG A 67 5.91 -3.93 5.61
CA ARG A 67 6.23 -2.59 5.12
C ARG A 67 5.34 -2.29 3.93
N ALA A 68 4.48 -1.28 4.08
CA ALA A 68 3.62 -0.78 3.02
C ALA A 68 4.18 0.55 2.50
N TYR A 69 4.19 0.72 1.19
CA TYR A 69 4.63 1.92 0.48
C TYR A 69 3.43 2.47 -0.27
N PHE A 70 3.13 3.75 -0.07
CA PHE A 70 1.96 4.38 -0.67
C PHE A 70 2.17 5.86 -0.92
N LEU A 71 1.45 6.40 -1.91
CA LEU A 71 1.39 7.82 -2.23
C LEU A 71 0.03 8.36 -1.78
N LEU A 72 0.03 9.51 -1.10
CA LEU A 72 -1.19 10.27 -0.85
C LEU A 72 -1.29 11.40 -1.88
N LEU A 73 -2.45 11.61 -2.48
CA LEU A 73 -2.79 12.80 -3.25
C LEU A 73 -3.81 13.59 -2.41
N ILE A 74 -3.32 14.56 -1.63
CA ILE A 74 -4.14 15.22 -0.61
C ILE A 74 -5.32 15.97 -1.22
N LYS A 75 -5.06 16.73 -2.30
CA LYS A 75 -6.09 17.55 -2.97
C LYS A 75 -7.23 16.71 -3.56
N ASP A 76 -6.91 15.51 -4.03
CA ASP A 76 -7.85 14.62 -4.69
C ASP A 76 -8.49 13.60 -3.73
N GLU A 77 -8.12 13.65 -2.44
CA GLU A 77 -8.41 12.63 -1.43
C GLU A 77 -8.16 11.19 -1.93
N GLN A 78 -6.98 10.95 -2.52
CA GLN A 78 -6.62 9.62 -3.01
C GLN A 78 -5.45 9.03 -2.23
N LEU A 79 -5.55 7.74 -1.97
CA LEU A 79 -4.47 6.90 -1.48
C LEU A 79 -4.11 5.89 -2.57
N ILE A 80 -2.84 5.82 -2.96
CA ILE A 80 -2.35 4.86 -3.95
C ILE A 80 -1.36 3.92 -3.27
N LEU A 81 -1.75 2.66 -3.07
CA LEU A 81 -0.90 1.60 -2.55
C LEU A 81 0.05 1.12 -3.64
N MET A 82 1.35 1.28 -3.40
CA MET A 82 2.38 1.04 -4.43
C MET A 82 3.02 -0.33 -4.27
N PHE A 83 3.31 -0.73 -3.03
CA PHE A 83 3.99 -2.00 -2.76
C PHE A 83 3.81 -2.44 -1.30
N VAL A 84 3.86 -3.75 -1.05
CA VAL A 84 3.87 -4.31 0.31
C VAL A 84 4.77 -5.54 0.37
N HIS A 85 5.53 -5.67 1.46
CA HIS A 85 6.31 -6.88 1.71
C HIS A 85 6.51 -7.13 3.22
N PRO A 86 6.64 -8.39 3.66
CA PRO A 86 6.98 -8.69 5.05
C PRO A 86 8.46 -8.42 5.34
N LYS A 87 8.76 -8.09 6.61
CA LYS A 87 10.14 -8.00 7.13
C LYS A 87 10.71 -9.37 7.44
N THR A 88 9.89 -10.29 7.91
CA THR A 88 10.29 -11.60 8.43
C THR A 88 9.48 -12.72 7.80
N GLY A 89 9.92 -13.96 8.00
CA GLY A 89 9.28 -15.16 7.45
C GLY A 89 9.89 -15.61 6.12
N SER A 90 9.29 -16.64 5.52
CA SER A 90 9.81 -17.31 4.31
C SER A 90 9.96 -16.43 3.07
N VAL A 91 9.28 -15.28 3.02
CA VAL A 91 9.43 -14.28 1.94
C VAL A 91 9.74 -12.89 2.51
N GLY A 92 10.23 -12.84 3.75
CA GLY A 92 10.65 -11.62 4.42
C GLY A 92 11.89 -11.03 3.77
N SER A 93 11.95 -9.70 3.69
CA SER A 93 13.08 -8.99 3.09
C SER A 93 13.46 -7.72 3.87
N PRO A 94 14.71 -7.24 3.70
CA PRO A 94 15.12 -5.92 4.21
C PRO A 94 14.31 -4.79 3.55
N ASN A 95 14.54 -3.54 3.96
CA ASN A 95 13.91 -2.42 3.24
C ASN A 95 14.32 -2.46 1.76
N ILE A 96 13.43 -2.02 0.87
CA ILE A 96 13.79 -1.78 -0.53
C ILE A 96 14.87 -0.70 -0.61
N THR A 97 15.71 -0.77 -1.65
CA THR A 97 16.81 0.16 -1.88
C THR A 97 16.28 1.53 -2.32
N ASP A 98 17.14 2.55 -2.33
CA ASP A 98 16.76 3.88 -2.80
C ASP A 98 16.43 3.88 -4.30
N GLU A 99 17.13 3.06 -5.10
CA GLU A 99 16.82 2.86 -6.51
C GLU A 99 15.42 2.26 -6.69
N SER A 100 15.06 1.27 -5.87
CA SER A 100 13.71 0.68 -5.90
C SER A 100 12.63 1.67 -5.47
N LYS A 101 12.89 2.53 -4.48
CA LYS A 101 11.95 3.60 -4.08
C LYS A 101 11.74 4.59 -5.21
N ALA A 102 12.82 5.02 -5.87
CA ALA A 102 12.76 5.94 -7.00
C ALA A 102 12.03 5.32 -8.19
N TYR A 103 12.28 4.04 -8.48
CA TYR A 103 11.57 3.29 -9.51
C TYR A 103 10.07 3.21 -9.23
N LEU A 104 9.67 2.80 -8.01
CA LEU A 104 8.27 2.76 -7.62
C LEU A 104 7.60 4.13 -7.73
N TYR A 105 8.29 5.19 -7.34
CA TYR A 105 7.78 6.56 -7.45
C TYR A 105 7.57 6.98 -8.92
N LYS A 106 8.52 6.71 -9.81
CA LYS A 106 8.34 6.96 -11.25
C LYS A 106 7.18 6.15 -11.83
N LYS A 107 7.08 4.87 -11.43
CA LYS A 107 6.03 3.97 -11.88
C LYS A 107 4.65 4.50 -11.48
N VAL A 108 4.44 4.87 -10.21
CA VAL A 108 3.13 5.38 -9.77
C VAL A 108 2.72 6.64 -10.53
N LEU A 109 3.65 7.56 -10.83
CA LEU A 109 3.34 8.74 -11.63
C LEU A 109 2.88 8.36 -13.04
N SER A 110 3.62 7.48 -13.73
CA SER A 110 3.22 7.01 -15.07
C SER A 110 1.88 6.28 -15.09
N THR A 111 1.58 5.51 -14.04
CA THR A 111 0.32 4.76 -13.91
C THR A 111 -0.88 5.67 -13.61
N ILE A 112 -0.65 6.76 -12.85
CA ILE A 112 -1.66 7.83 -12.66
C ILE A 112 -1.96 8.49 -14.02
N GLU A 113 -0.93 8.87 -14.77
CA GLU A 113 -1.09 9.51 -16.09
C GLU A 113 -1.84 8.62 -17.07
N SER A 114 -1.58 7.31 -17.06
CA SER A 114 -2.28 6.34 -17.92
C SER A 114 -3.62 5.85 -17.37
N ASN A 115 -4.02 6.27 -16.16
CA ASN A 115 -5.18 5.78 -15.44
C ASN A 115 -5.28 4.24 -15.36
N ASP A 116 -4.14 3.56 -15.17
CA ASP A 116 -4.06 2.08 -15.08
C ASP A 116 -3.89 1.60 -13.63
N LEU A 117 -4.79 2.07 -12.76
CA LEU A 117 -4.82 1.74 -11.34
C LEU A 117 -6.00 0.82 -11.02
N TYR A 118 -5.83 -0.07 -10.05
CA TYR A 118 -6.96 -0.80 -9.49
C TYR A 118 -7.58 0.00 -8.35
N GLU A 119 -8.89 0.11 -8.32
CA GLU A 119 -9.63 0.56 -7.16
C GLU A 119 -9.81 -0.58 -6.16
N LEU A 120 -9.63 -0.27 -4.86
CA LEU A 120 -9.85 -1.21 -3.78
C LEU A 120 -11.13 -0.82 -3.04
N LYS A 121 -12.03 -1.79 -2.90
CA LYS A 121 -13.23 -1.69 -2.08
C LYS A 121 -13.27 -2.83 -1.09
N LEU A 122 -14.00 -2.64 0.00
CA LEU A 122 -14.32 -3.76 0.88
C LEU A 122 -15.55 -4.49 0.34
N ASN A 123 -15.60 -5.80 0.55
CA ASN A 123 -16.83 -6.55 0.37
C ASN A 123 -17.94 -6.09 1.35
N ASP A 124 -19.16 -6.60 1.18
CA ASP A 124 -20.32 -6.21 2.01
C ASP A 124 -20.09 -6.43 3.51
N LYS A 125 -19.30 -7.46 3.86
CA LYS A 125 -18.96 -7.80 5.24
C LYS A 125 -17.80 -6.98 5.81
N LYS A 126 -17.22 -6.07 5.02
CA LYS A 126 -16.07 -5.21 5.35
C LYS A 126 -14.84 -5.98 5.86
N ASN A 127 -14.66 -7.21 5.40
CA ASN A 127 -13.61 -8.11 5.90
C ASN A 127 -12.65 -8.64 4.81
N GLN A 128 -12.90 -8.29 3.55
CA GLN A 128 -12.05 -8.65 2.42
C GLN A 128 -11.91 -7.46 1.48
N ILE A 129 -10.72 -7.33 0.90
CA ILE A 129 -10.41 -6.37 -0.15
C ILE A 129 -10.79 -6.99 -1.49
N VAL A 130 -11.54 -6.23 -2.28
CA VAL A 130 -11.93 -6.54 -3.65
C VAL A 130 -11.29 -5.51 -4.57
N PHE A 131 -10.61 -5.99 -5.62
CA PHE A 131 -9.97 -5.14 -6.63
C PHE A 131 -10.89 -5.01 -7.85
N SER A 132 -11.04 -3.79 -8.36
CA SER A 132 -11.74 -3.49 -9.61
C SER A 132 -10.88 -2.57 -10.47
N LYS A 133 -10.89 -2.75 -11.79
CA LYS A 133 -10.39 -1.72 -12.72
C LYS A 133 -11.46 -0.68 -12.97
#